data_AF-A0A6N9CXW9-F1
#
_entry.id   AF-A0A6N9CXW9-F1
#
_cell.length_a   1.000
_cell.length_b   1.000
_cell.length_c   1.000
_cell.angle_alpha   90.00
_cell.angle_beta   90.00
_cell.angle_gamma   90.00
#
_symmetry.space_group_name_H-M   'P 1'
#
loop_
_entity.id
_entity.type
_entity.pdbx_description
1 polymer ?
#
loop_
_entity_poly.entity_id
_entity_poly.type
_entity_poly.pdbx_seq_one_letter_code
_entity_poly.pdbx_strand_id
1 'polypeptide(L)'
;MVQPEVAILDSACRAQEFHMKMTDGWYLSYSHESFLQNFIAFELFKKSKLSVNIDPSGRKVYEEVSPWGRPPGSKRLDQRFDVVVWKKDSSSVKAVIEVKKAWRTKSVLQDVKKLRKFLPTASVRCAKGYVLYYTDKRPTSRGDKQTDIETIGGRFKRVHDSMCKHRNIGNQGIRHFASDYVFGDQNRAPWGVALYRC
;
A
#
# COMPACT_ATOMS: atom_id res chain seq x y z
N MET A 1 11.67 -15.77 9.94
CA MET A 1 10.98 -14.46 9.99
C MET A 1 10.16 -14.33 8.70
N VAL A 2 8.87 -14.00 8.76
CA VAL A 2 8.02 -13.85 7.56
C VAL A 2 8.54 -12.68 6.72
N GLN A 3 8.60 -12.84 5.40
CA GLN A 3 8.98 -11.74 4.50
C GLN A 3 7.97 -10.58 4.63
N PRO A 4 8.40 -9.32 4.81
CA PRO A 4 7.49 -8.18 4.97
C PRO A 4 6.44 -8.09 3.87
N GLU A 5 6.83 -8.42 2.64
CA GLU A 5 5.95 -8.43 1.46
C GLU A 5 4.74 -9.36 1.67
N VAL A 6 4.97 -10.56 2.20
CA VAL A 6 3.93 -11.56 2.46
C VAL A 6 3.01 -11.08 3.58
N ALA A 7 3.58 -10.52 4.65
CA ALA A 7 2.80 -10.00 5.77
C ALA A 7 1.91 -8.81 5.36
N ILE A 8 2.41 -7.90 4.52
CA ILE A 8 1.64 -6.76 4.02
C ILE A 8 0.47 -7.23 3.15
N LEU A 9 0.72 -8.14 2.22
CA LEU A 9 -0.32 -8.67 1.32
C LEU A 9 -1.39 -9.45 2.08
N ASP A 10 -1.00 -10.35 2.97
CA ASP A 10 -1.93 -11.13 3.81
C ASP A 10 -2.78 -10.22 4.72
N SER A 11 -2.17 -9.21 5.36
CA SER A 11 -2.90 -8.20 6.12
C SER A 11 -3.90 -7.41 5.25
N ALA A 12 -3.53 -7.08 4.02
CA ALA A 12 -4.41 -6.39 3.08
C ALA A 12 -5.61 -7.26 2.67
N CYS A 13 -5.37 -8.54 2.33
CA CYS A 13 -6.44 -9.47 2.00
C CYS A 13 -7.43 -9.64 3.17
N ARG A 14 -6.92 -9.82 4.39
CA ARG A 14 -7.75 -9.90 5.60
C ARG A 14 -8.56 -8.63 5.85
N ALA A 15 -8.00 -7.46 5.55
CA ALA A 15 -8.72 -6.20 5.66
C ALA A 15 -9.92 -6.16 4.69
N GLN A 16 -9.75 -6.66 3.46
CA GLN A 16 -10.84 -6.77 2.49
C GLN A 16 -11.91 -7.75 2.96
N GLU A 17 -11.49 -8.94 3.39
CA GLU A 17 -12.39 -9.96 3.90
C GLU A 17 -13.19 -9.47 5.10
N PHE A 18 -12.53 -8.79 6.04
CA PHE A 18 -13.18 -8.22 7.21
C PHE A 18 -14.16 -7.10 6.85
N HIS A 19 -13.80 -6.22 5.91
CA HIS A 19 -14.71 -5.20 5.40
C HIS A 19 -15.97 -5.84 4.81
N MET A 20 -15.82 -6.79 3.89
CA MET A 20 -16.96 -7.45 3.26
C MET A 20 -17.88 -8.13 4.28
N LYS A 21 -17.32 -8.75 5.32
CA LYS A 21 -18.12 -9.33 6.41
C LYS A 21 -18.86 -8.26 7.21
N MET A 22 -18.17 -7.17 7.55
CA MET A 22 -18.73 -6.05 8.31
C MET A 22 -19.84 -5.34 7.54
N THR A 23 -19.75 -5.30 6.22
CA THR A 23 -20.68 -4.58 5.36
C THR A 23 -21.57 -5.51 4.54
N ASP A 24 -21.82 -6.75 4.97
CA ASP A 24 -22.72 -7.69 4.29
C ASP A 24 -22.52 -7.78 2.76
N GLY A 25 -21.25 -7.82 2.33
CA GLY A 25 -20.85 -7.93 0.93
C GLY A 25 -20.62 -6.62 0.18
N TRP A 26 -20.80 -5.43 0.79
CA TRP A 26 -20.44 -4.17 0.11
C TRP A 26 -18.94 -4.08 -0.23
N TYR A 27 -18.66 -3.57 -1.43
CA TYR A 27 -17.31 -3.46 -1.98
C TYR A 27 -16.46 -2.36 -1.32
N LEU A 28 -15.15 -2.43 -1.51
CA LEU A 28 -14.16 -1.50 -0.93
C LEU A 28 -14.18 -0.11 -1.51
N SER A 29 -14.87 0.08 -2.64
CA SER A 29 -15.19 1.38 -3.19
C SER A 29 -15.93 2.23 -2.17
N TYR A 30 -16.72 1.58 -1.29
CA TYR A 30 -17.43 2.19 -0.17
C TYR A 30 -16.56 2.35 1.09
N SER A 31 -15.43 1.67 1.17
CA SER A 31 -14.48 1.84 2.28
C SER A 31 -13.70 3.15 2.15
N HIS A 32 -13.49 3.79 3.29
CA HIS A 32 -12.46 4.80 3.46
C HIS A 32 -11.06 4.15 3.39
N GLU A 33 -10.09 4.85 2.80
CA GLU A 33 -8.70 4.40 2.73
C GLU A 33 -8.11 4.19 4.14
N SER A 34 -8.52 5.03 5.10
CA SER A 34 -8.13 4.96 6.52
C SER A 34 -8.52 3.65 7.20
N PHE A 35 -9.64 3.02 6.83
CA PHE A 35 -10.01 1.70 7.36
C PHE A 35 -8.95 0.67 6.99
N LEU A 36 -8.54 0.62 5.72
CA LEU A 36 -7.52 -0.32 5.27
C LEU A 36 -6.17 -0.02 5.89
N GLN A 37 -5.77 1.25 5.95
CA GLN A 37 -4.53 1.67 6.59
C GLN A 37 -4.45 1.19 8.05
N ASN A 38 -5.50 1.45 8.83
CA ASN A 38 -5.58 1.06 10.24
C ASN A 38 -5.58 -0.46 10.42
N PHE A 39 -6.36 -1.18 9.61
CA PHE A 39 -6.47 -2.63 9.72
C PHE A 39 -5.16 -3.33 9.31
N ILE A 40 -4.52 -2.86 8.23
CA ILE A 40 -3.22 -3.38 7.79
C ILE A 40 -2.18 -3.16 8.88
N ALA A 41 -2.13 -1.97 9.48
CA ALA A 41 -1.20 -1.67 10.57
C ALA A 41 -1.42 -2.59 11.78
N PHE A 42 -2.67 -2.83 12.17
CA PHE A 42 -3.03 -3.72 13.27
C PHE A 42 -2.60 -5.18 13.01
N GLU A 43 -2.91 -5.73 11.83
CA GLU A 43 -2.52 -7.10 11.48
C GLU A 43 -0.99 -7.24 11.33
N LEU A 44 -0.30 -6.22 10.80
CA LEU A 44 1.16 -6.20 10.75
C LEU A 44 1.78 -6.23 12.15
N PHE A 45 1.27 -5.43 13.09
CA PHE A 45 1.72 -5.44 14.49
C PHE A 45 1.56 -6.84 15.10
N LYS A 46 0.37 -7.45 14.96
CA LYS A 46 0.09 -8.80 15.49
C LYS A 46 0.99 -9.88 14.92
N LYS A 47 1.26 -9.86 13.61
CA LYS A 47 2.05 -10.90 12.93
C LYS A 47 3.56 -10.75 13.11
N SER A 48 4.05 -9.50 13.10
CA SER A 48 5.49 -9.24 13.05
C SER A 48 6.12 -9.01 14.42
N LYS A 49 5.32 -8.69 15.45
CA LYS A 49 5.79 -8.17 16.75
C LYS A 49 6.68 -6.92 16.61
N LEU A 50 6.67 -6.26 15.45
CA LEU A 50 7.31 -4.98 15.23
C LEU A 50 6.35 -3.87 15.63
N SER A 51 6.90 -2.75 16.05
CA SER A 51 6.10 -1.55 16.27
C SER A 51 5.60 -1.02 14.92
N VAL A 52 4.41 -0.44 14.92
CA VAL A 52 3.78 0.13 13.72
C VAL A 52 3.22 1.50 14.08
N ASN A 53 3.55 2.52 13.29
CA ASN A 53 2.98 3.86 13.40
C ASN A 53 2.08 4.12 12.18
N ILE A 54 0.91 4.69 12.45
CA ILE A 54 -0.08 5.05 11.43
C ILE A 54 0.01 6.56 11.19
N ASP A 55 0.03 6.95 9.93
CA ASP A 55 0.05 8.34 9.50
C ASP A 55 1.22 9.21 10.07
N PRO A 56 2.45 8.67 10.28
CA PRO A 56 3.54 9.50 10.78
C PRO A 56 4.06 10.45 9.69
N SER A 57 4.47 11.66 10.11
CA SER A 57 5.26 12.53 9.24
C SER A 57 6.67 11.99 9.07
N GLY A 58 7.28 12.20 7.91
CA GLY A 58 8.67 11.83 7.67
C GLY A 58 9.65 12.52 8.62
N ARG A 59 9.29 13.70 9.13
CA ARG A 59 10.03 14.40 10.19
C ARG A 59 10.01 13.60 11.48
N LYS A 60 8.86 13.13 11.93
CA LYS A 60 8.76 12.30 13.14
C LYS A 60 9.52 10.99 12.96
N VAL A 61 9.41 10.36 11.79
CA VAL A 61 10.21 9.16 11.47
C VAL A 61 11.72 9.47 11.52
N TYR A 62 12.14 10.63 11.00
CA TYR A 62 13.54 11.04 11.01
C TYR A 62 14.07 11.25 12.44
N GLU A 63 13.34 11.99 13.27
CA GLU A 63 13.70 12.31 14.66
C GLU A 63 13.86 11.04 15.51
N GLU A 64 13.00 10.05 15.29
CA GLU A 64 13.04 8.77 16.01
C GLU A 64 14.23 7.88 15.62
N VAL A 65 14.70 7.96 14.37
CA VAL A 65 15.85 7.15 13.92
C VAL A 65 17.18 7.87 14.13
N SER A 66 17.19 9.20 14.10
CA SER A 66 18.37 10.03 14.29
C SER A 66 18.06 11.10 15.35
N PRO A 67 18.07 10.73 16.65
CA PRO A 67 17.72 11.65 17.73
C PRO A 67 18.70 12.82 17.88
N TRP A 68 19.87 12.74 17.23
CA TRP A 68 20.90 13.76 17.27
C TRP A 68 20.86 14.63 16.00
N GLY A 69 20.57 15.92 16.20
CA GLY A 69 20.63 16.96 15.16
C GLY A 69 19.26 17.49 14.73
N ARG A 70 19.25 18.72 14.20
CA ARG A 70 18.03 19.34 13.64
C ARG A 70 17.65 18.59 12.37
N PRO A 71 16.38 18.16 12.20
CA PRO A 71 15.93 17.59 10.94
C PRO A 71 16.22 18.58 9.80
N PRO A 72 16.74 18.13 8.66
CA PRO A 72 16.94 19.02 7.54
C PRO A 72 15.62 19.71 7.19
N GLY A 73 15.63 21.03 6.98
CA GLY A 73 14.46 21.86 6.68
C GLY A 73 13.85 21.59 5.31
N SER A 74 13.67 20.32 4.95
CA SER A 74 13.25 19.88 3.64
C SER A 74 11.75 19.61 3.65
N LYS A 75 11.05 20.17 2.65
CA LYS A 75 9.64 19.85 2.33
C LYS A 75 9.39 18.34 2.13
N ARG A 76 10.45 17.53 1.98
CA ARG A 76 10.39 16.07 1.84
C ARG A 76 10.05 15.38 3.16
N LEU A 77 10.47 15.94 4.31
CA LEU A 77 10.18 15.38 5.63
C LEU A 77 8.77 15.76 6.13
N ASP A 78 8.15 16.79 5.55
CA ASP A 78 6.79 17.20 5.94
C ASP A 78 5.70 16.29 5.34
N GLN A 79 6.09 15.36 4.45
CA GLN A 79 5.17 14.38 3.89
C GLN A 79 4.81 13.31 4.93
N ARG A 80 3.55 12.87 4.93
CA ARG A 80 3.07 11.78 5.78
C ARG A 80 3.04 10.47 5.00
N PHE A 81 3.27 9.39 5.74
CA PHE A 81 3.21 8.03 5.24
C PHE A 81 2.04 7.31 5.89
N ASP A 82 1.37 6.44 5.16
CA ASP A 82 0.20 5.75 5.70
C ASP A 82 0.58 4.82 6.86
N VAL A 83 1.63 4.02 6.67
CA VAL A 83 2.13 3.08 7.69
C VAL A 83 3.65 3.04 7.70
N VAL A 84 4.24 3.11 8.89
CA VAL A 84 5.69 2.90 9.10
C VAL A 84 5.90 1.77 10.08
N VAL A 85 6.69 0.77 9.67
CA VAL A 85 7.06 -0.38 10.48
C VAL A 85 8.49 -0.18 10.97
N TRP A 86 8.70 -0.33 12.27
CA TRP A 86 9.99 -0.06 12.94
C TRP A 86 10.25 -1.04 14.07
N LYS A 87 11.54 -1.24 14.37
CA LYS A 87 11.98 -2.11 15.46
C LYS A 87 12.39 -1.22 16.64
N LYS A 88 11.68 -1.35 17.78
CA LYS A 88 11.81 -0.46 18.95
C LYS A 88 13.22 -0.48 19.57
N ASP A 89 13.88 -1.63 19.55
CA ASP A 89 15.20 -1.83 20.16
C ASP A 89 16.36 -1.26 19.34
N SER A 90 16.20 -1.12 18.02
CA SER A 90 17.27 -0.71 17.13
C SER A 90 17.02 0.62 16.43
N SER A 91 15.99 1.37 16.85
CA SER A 91 15.51 2.62 16.21
C SER A 91 15.50 2.56 14.68
N SER A 92 15.24 1.38 14.12
CA SER A 92 15.43 1.16 12.68
C SER A 92 14.09 0.98 12.00
N VAL A 93 13.82 1.84 11.02
CA VAL A 93 12.69 1.66 10.12
C VAL A 93 12.95 0.45 9.24
N LYS A 94 11.99 -0.47 9.21
CA LYS A 94 12.02 -1.68 8.38
C LYS A 94 11.24 -1.49 7.09
N ALA A 95 10.08 -0.84 7.18
CA ALA A 95 9.23 -0.58 6.03
C ALA A 95 8.49 0.75 6.14
N VAL A 96 8.28 1.38 4.98
CA VAL A 96 7.35 2.52 4.81
C VAL A 96 6.35 2.08 3.76
N ILE A 97 5.06 2.18 4.06
CA ILE A 97 3.98 1.63 3.24
C ILE A 97 2.99 2.74 2.92
N GLU A 98 2.61 2.83 1.65
CA GLU A 98 1.51 3.64 1.14
C GLU A 98 0.38 2.71 0.68
N VAL A 99 -0.86 3.05 0.98
CA VAL A 99 -2.05 2.28 0.64
C VAL A 99 -2.89 3.09 -0.35
N LYS A 100 -3.14 2.56 -1.55
CA LYS A 100 -3.83 3.32 -2.59
C LYS A 100 -4.88 2.58 -3.40
N LYS A 101 -5.96 3.27 -3.74
CA LYS A 101 -6.90 2.79 -4.77
C LYS A 101 -6.20 2.79 -6.14
N ALA A 102 -6.22 1.66 -6.83
CA ALA A 102 -5.62 1.49 -8.17
C ALA A 102 -6.50 2.07 -9.31
N TRP A 103 -7.38 3.02 -9.00
CA TRP A 103 -8.29 3.65 -9.97
C TRP A 103 -7.61 4.71 -10.83
N ARG A 104 -6.58 5.38 -10.29
CA ARG A 104 -5.83 6.42 -11.00
C ARG A 104 -4.35 6.11 -10.90
N THR A 105 -3.72 5.83 -12.04
CA THR A 105 -2.28 5.52 -12.06
C THR A 105 -1.41 6.69 -11.56
N LYS A 106 -1.86 7.93 -11.80
CA LYS A 106 -1.14 9.15 -11.37
C LYS A 106 -0.93 9.21 -9.85
N SER A 107 -1.90 8.80 -9.03
CA SER A 107 -1.76 8.84 -7.57
C SER A 107 -0.75 7.80 -7.09
N VAL A 108 -0.83 6.57 -7.61
CA VAL A 108 0.16 5.51 -7.31
C VAL A 108 1.58 5.97 -7.65
N LEU A 109 1.77 6.60 -8.81
CA LEU A 109 3.07 7.14 -9.22
C LEU A 109 3.58 8.27 -8.33
N GLN A 110 2.70 9.09 -7.77
CA GLN A 110 3.08 10.13 -6.82
C GLN A 110 3.61 9.51 -5.51
N ASP A 111 2.98 8.45 -5.03
CA ASP A 111 3.41 7.73 -3.82
C ASP A 111 4.75 7.00 -4.05
N VAL A 112 4.94 6.37 -5.22
CA VAL A 112 6.26 5.80 -5.61
C VAL A 112 7.34 6.89 -5.61
N LYS A 113 7.07 8.06 -6.18
CA LYS A 113 8.02 9.19 -6.19
C LYS A 113 8.28 9.74 -4.78
N LYS A 114 7.26 9.78 -3.93
CA LYS A 114 7.38 10.18 -2.51
C LYS A 114 8.34 9.24 -1.78
N LEU A 115 8.08 7.93 -1.82
CA LEU A 115 8.92 6.94 -1.14
C LEU A 115 10.36 6.98 -1.62
N ARG A 116 10.61 7.05 -2.92
CA ARG A 116 11.97 7.10 -3.48
C ARG A 116 12.75 8.36 -3.14
N LYS A 117 12.07 9.47 -2.85
CA LYS A 117 12.73 10.67 -2.34
C LYS A 117 13.08 10.54 -0.86
N PHE A 118 12.34 9.73 -0.11
CA PHE A 118 12.49 9.57 1.33
C PHE A 118 13.50 8.47 1.71
N LEU A 119 13.39 7.27 1.13
CA LEU A 119 14.21 6.09 1.50
C LEU A 119 15.74 6.30 1.41
N PRO A 120 16.30 7.05 0.44
CA PRO A 120 17.75 7.26 0.37
C PRO A 120 18.32 8.14 1.50
N THR A 121 17.48 8.77 2.32
CA THR A 121 17.96 9.58 3.44
C THR A 121 18.76 8.72 4.44
N ALA A 122 19.91 9.21 4.90
CA ALA A 122 20.88 8.42 5.66
C ALA A 122 20.30 7.76 6.92
N SER A 123 19.32 8.40 7.55
CA SER A 123 18.59 7.88 8.71
C SER A 123 17.59 6.76 8.37
N VAL A 124 17.15 6.59 7.12
CA VAL A 124 16.13 5.60 6.74
C VAL A 124 16.67 4.61 5.69
N ARG A 125 17.98 4.62 5.45
CA ARG A 125 18.65 3.94 4.33
C ARG A 125 18.42 2.41 4.27
N CYS A 126 18.09 1.78 5.38
CA CYS A 126 17.80 0.33 5.46
C CYS A 126 16.32 -0.02 5.31
N ALA A 127 15.43 0.97 5.23
CA ALA A 127 14.00 0.73 5.07
C ALA A 127 13.68 0.30 3.64
N LYS A 128 12.67 -0.55 3.50
CA LYS A 128 12.04 -0.84 2.21
C LYS A 128 10.78 0.02 2.05
N GLY A 129 10.60 0.65 0.90
CA GLY A 129 9.33 1.32 0.58
C GLY A 129 8.39 0.40 -0.17
N TYR A 130 7.11 0.48 0.16
CA TYR A 130 6.06 -0.29 -0.48
C TYR A 130 4.89 0.61 -0.84
N VAL A 131 4.35 0.41 -2.04
CA VAL A 131 3.02 0.93 -2.40
C VAL A 131 2.12 -0.28 -2.55
N LEU A 132 1.24 -0.48 -1.57
CA LEU A 132 0.13 -1.41 -1.65
C LEU A 132 -1.00 -0.72 -2.38
N TYR A 133 -1.49 -1.32 -3.46
CA TYR A 133 -2.65 -0.81 -4.17
C TYR A 133 -3.72 -1.88 -4.31
N TYR A 134 -4.97 -1.44 -4.19
CA TYR A 134 -6.14 -2.31 -4.19
C TYR A 134 -7.20 -1.78 -5.15
N THR A 135 -8.07 -2.67 -5.62
CA THR A 135 -9.19 -2.31 -6.48
C THR A 135 -10.29 -3.34 -6.38
N ASP A 136 -11.48 -2.97 -6.81
CA ASP A 136 -12.67 -3.81 -6.82
C ASP A 136 -13.45 -3.72 -8.12
N LYS A 137 -14.24 -4.75 -8.43
CA LYS A 137 -15.07 -4.78 -9.61
C LYS A 137 -16.22 -3.79 -9.43
N ARG A 138 -16.02 -2.55 -9.87
CA ARG A 138 -17.07 -1.54 -9.96
C ARG A 138 -18.12 -1.96 -11.01
N PRO A 139 -19.43 -1.91 -10.72
CA PRO A 139 -20.45 -1.80 -11.75
C PRO A 139 -20.24 -0.47 -12.47
N THR A 140 -20.07 -0.45 -13.79
CA THR A 140 -20.10 0.79 -14.57
C THR A 140 -21.46 1.44 -14.37
N SER A 141 -21.54 2.44 -13.51
CA SER A 141 -22.78 3.13 -13.23
C SER A 141 -23.11 4.08 -14.39
N ARG A 142 -24.28 3.82 -15.00
CA ARG A 142 -25.06 4.59 -16.00
C ARG A 142 -24.76 4.30 -17.48
N GLY A 143 -25.60 3.45 -18.07
CA GLY A 143 -26.13 3.62 -19.43
C GLY A 143 -25.21 3.39 -20.62
N ASP A 144 -23.89 3.44 -20.44
CA ASP A 144 -22.99 3.27 -21.56
C ASP A 144 -22.82 1.78 -21.88
N LYS A 145 -23.17 1.48 -23.12
CA LYS A 145 -22.99 0.19 -23.79
C LYS A 145 -21.69 -0.43 -23.31
N GLN A 146 -21.82 -1.65 -22.80
CA GLN A 146 -20.83 -2.63 -22.39
C GLN A 146 -19.55 -2.60 -23.25
N THR A 147 -18.74 -1.57 -23.07
CA THR A 147 -17.46 -1.36 -23.75
C THR A 147 -16.41 -1.50 -22.66
N ASP A 148 -15.84 -2.70 -22.62
CA ASP A 148 -14.73 -3.13 -21.80
C ASP A 148 -14.86 -2.84 -20.29
N ILE A 149 -15.53 -3.76 -19.56
CA ILE A 149 -15.33 -3.87 -18.11
C ILE A 149 -13.86 -4.23 -17.90
N GLU A 150 -13.03 -3.23 -17.63
CA GLU A 150 -11.63 -3.44 -17.32
C GLU A 150 -11.52 -4.41 -16.14
N THR A 151 -10.89 -5.55 -16.39
CA THR A 151 -10.65 -6.58 -15.39
C THR A 151 -9.73 -6.04 -14.30
N ILE A 152 -9.81 -6.60 -13.09
CA ILE A 152 -8.89 -6.26 -11.99
C ILE A 152 -7.43 -6.45 -12.44
N GLY A 153 -7.15 -7.56 -13.12
CA GLY A 153 -5.85 -7.83 -13.72
C GLY A 153 -5.42 -6.77 -14.73
N GLY A 154 -6.33 -6.31 -15.59
CA GLY A 154 -6.10 -5.20 -16.53
C GLY A 154 -5.68 -3.91 -15.83
N ARG A 155 -6.36 -3.55 -14.73
CA ARG A 155 -6.02 -2.35 -13.94
C ARG A 155 -4.63 -2.44 -13.34
N PHE A 156 -4.31 -3.56 -12.71
CA PHE A 156 -2.98 -3.77 -12.14
C PHE A 156 -1.91 -3.77 -13.20
N LYS A 157 -2.16 -4.40 -14.35
CA LYS A 157 -1.25 -4.35 -15.50
C LYS A 157 -1.04 -2.91 -15.99
N ARG A 158 -2.08 -2.10 -16.13
CA ARG A 158 -1.94 -0.69 -16.53
C ARG A 158 -1.10 0.11 -15.53
N VAL A 159 -1.34 -0.08 -14.24
CA VAL A 159 -0.58 0.58 -13.17
C VAL A 159 0.88 0.13 -13.20
N HIS A 160 1.13 -1.17 -13.29
CA HIS A 160 2.45 -1.79 -13.48
C HIS A 160 3.18 -1.19 -14.69
N ASP A 161 2.57 -1.23 -15.88
CA ASP A 161 3.17 -0.75 -17.13
C ASP A 161 3.52 0.74 -17.06
N SER A 162 2.69 1.54 -16.38
CA SER A 162 2.96 2.97 -16.19
C SER A 162 4.11 3.20 -15.21
N MET A 163 4.25 2.35 -14.19
CA MET A 163 5.42 2.37 -13.30
C MET A 163 6.68 2.02 -14.09
N CYS A 164 6.68 0.96 -14.90
CA CYS A 164 7.83 0.56 -15.72
C CYS A 164 8.22 1.59 -16.79
N LYS A 165 7.25 2.26 -17.44
CA LYS A 165 7.50 3.25 -18.50
C LYS A 165 8.20 4.52 -18.00
N HIS A 166 8.01 4.88 -16.73
CA HIS A 166 8.77 5.97 -16.16
C HIS A 166 10.22 5.51 -15.94
N ARG A 167 11.10 5.72 -16.94
CA ARG A 167 12.50 5.22 -17.07
C ARG A 167 13.43 5.41 -15.87
N ASN A 168 13.04 6.15 -14.84
CA ASN A 168 13.77 6.25 -13.56
C ASN A 168 13.20 5.31 -12.47
N ILE A 169 12.19 4.51 -12.80
CA ILE A 169 11.49 3.55 -11.94
C ILE A 169 12.00 2.15 -12.23
N GLY A 170 13.22 1.85 -11.73
CA GLY A 170 13.92 0.59 -11.98
C GLY A 170 13.11 -0.69 -11.71
N ASN A 171 13.56 -1.80 -12.31
CA ASN A 171 12.98 -3.15 -12.27
C ASN A 171 13.00 -3.80 -10.86
N GLN A 172 12.40 -3.18 -9.84
CA GLN A 172 12.15 -3.87 -8.58
C GLN A 172 10.80 -4.60 -8.62
N GLY A 173 10.85 -5.90 -8.35
CA GLY A 173 9.82 -6.89 -8.63
C GLY A 173 8.46 -6.54 -8.03
N ILE A 174 7.47 -6.43 -8.89
CA ILE A 174 6.07 -6.39 -8.50
C ILE A 174 5.66 -7.81 -8.15
N ARG A 175 5.21 -8.01 -6.91
CA ARG A 175 4.55 -9.25 -6.50
C ARG A 175 3.07 -9.00 -6.53
N HIS A 176 2.41 -9.55 -7.55
CA HIS A 176 0.96 -9.59 -7.60
C HIS A 176 0.46 -10.72 -6.69
N PHE A 177 -0.50 -10.40 -5.83
CA PHE A 177 -1.28 -11.39 -5.10
C PHE A 177 -2.75 -11.04 -5.32
N ALA A 178 -3.31 -11.56 -6.41
CA ALA A 178 -4.75 -11.60 -6.55
C ALA A 178 -5.23 -12.74 -5.65
N SER A 179 -5.92 -12.44 -4.55
CA SER A 179 -6.70 -13.45 -3.85
C SER A 179 -8.07 -13.51 -4.50
N ASP A 180 -8.31 -14.58 -5.26
CA ASP A 180 -9.63 -14.91 -5.75
C ASP A 180 -10.46 -15.45 -4.57
N TYR A 181 -11.27 -14.61 -3.93
CA TYR A 181 -12.23 -15.08 -2.92
C TYR A 181 -13.66 -14.78 -3.38
N VAL A 182 -14.48 -15.83 -3.36
CA VAL A 182 -15.90 -15.82 -3.73
C VAL A 182 -16.70 -16.17 -2.49
N PHE A 183 -17.65 -15.31 -2.10
CA PHE A 183 -18.69 -15.65 -1.12
C PHE A 183 -20.01 -15.72 -1.89
N GLY A 184 -20.63 -16.90 -1.93
CA GLY A 184 -21.87 -17.13 -2.68
C GLY A 184 -21.63 -17.38 -4.17
N ASP A 185 -22.34 -18.36 -4.69
CA ASP A 185 -22.20 -18.98 -6.00
C ASP A 185 -21.94 -18.00 -7.18
N GLN A 186 -21.02 -18.40 -8.08
CA GLN A 186 -20.65 -17.80 -9.39
C GLN A 186 -19.53 -16.71 -9.47
N ASN A 187 -18.29 -17.21 -9.58
CA ASN A 187 -17.39 -16.98 -10.73
C ASN A 187 -16.68 -15.62 -11.01
N ARG A 188 -16.52 -14.65 -10.09
CA ARG A 188 -15.56 -13.52 -10.25
C ARG A 188 -15.11 -12.97 -8.89
N ALA A 189 -13.81 -12.90 -8.62
CA ALA A 189 -13.30 -12.16 -7.46
C ALA A 189 -13.73 -10.68 -7.54
N PRO A 190 -14.42 -10.12 -6.53
CA PRO A 190 -14.89 -8.73 -6.58
C PRO A 190 -13.78 -7.73 -6.26
N TRP A 191 -12.57 -8.15 -5.90
CA TRP A 191 -11.46 -7.26 -5.55
C TRP A 191 -10.10 -7.91 -5.76
N GLY A 192 -9.06 -7.09 -5.69
CA GLY A 192 -7.68 -7.52 -5.71
C GLY A 192 -6.78 -6.54 -4.97
N VAL A 193 -5.59 -7.03 -4.62
CA VAL A 193 -4.50 -6.23 -4.05
C VAL A 193 -3.20 -6.53 -4.81
N ALA A 194 -2.28 -5.58 -4.79
CA ALA A 194 -0.97 -5.74 -5.38
C ALA A 194 0.05 -4.86 -4.66
N LEU A 195 1.30 -5.31 -4.64
CA LEU A 195 2.37 -4.65 -3.89
C LEU A 195 3.51 -4.28 -4.83
N TYR A 196 3.84 -2.99 -4.88
CA TYR A 196 5.02 -2.46 -5.55
C TYR A 196 6.11 -2.16 -4.52
N ARG A 197 7.32 -2.67 -4.75
CA ARG A 197 8.49 -2.33 -3.94
C ARG A 197 9.28 -1.19 -4.59
N CYS A 198 9.53 -0.13 -3.84
CA CYS A 198 10.12 1.12 -4.32
C CYS A 198 11.64 1.13 -4.34
#